data_AF-A0A1H1MF31-F1
#
_entry.id   AF-A0A1H1MF31-F1
#
_cell.length_a   1.000
_cell.length_b   1.000
_cell.length_c   1.000
_cell.angle_alpha   90.00
_cell.angle_beta   90.00
_cell.angle_gamma   90.00
#
_symmetry.space_group_name_H-M   'P 1'
#
loop_
_entity.id
_entity.type
_entity.pdbx_description
1 polymer ?
#
loop_
_entity_poly.entity_id
_entity_poly.type
_entity_poly.pdbx_seq_one_letter_code
_entity_poly.pdbx_strand_id
1 'polypeptide(L)'
;MEVSQSMTQTIPRGSGMAGGPVDMENDLDPPFTPERQRASWGARVIAVLLDSAIVSSVAFLATGASVPLAAIPGLDVTLFVDGELRPSLDTSGGTSGGAQAWTGGTLLVLGLFQAYTGQSVGKRVCGIAVVDDRTGRPVGLLRTVLRFVAHVLDSILLVGYVRAAFNAEGRTFADSLLSTVAVRATAPVPHPWVARLATARDDLAPSLRWPTAVTGGVALVVCAGAAAMSLVQGAAEDERHHAVPCPVDVHVDGPGDVVEITAVETRTIESRLGIDRVTDTSWHLEGRWEPALDRALPAGSTTEIDVRSPTGTYASASATADGAGGYSETYSAVIGGETDDDYVGVDLWIESNEPLAGWIVTSQVTAPDGVVQATCTGRVPGASER
;
A
#
# COMPACT_ATOMS: atom_id res chain seq x y z
N MET A 1 69.14 -31.71 25.19
CA MET A 1 68.28 -32.86 24.84
C MET A 1 67.01 -32.71 25.65
N GLU A 2 65.99 -32.19 24.99
CA GLU A 2 64.69 -31.85 25.55
C GLU A 2 63.90 -33.09 26.00
N VAL A 3 63.19 -32.91 27.11
CA VAL A 3 62.22 -33.86 27.67
C VAL A 3 60.91 -33.70 26.89
N SER A 4 60.53 -34.74 26.16
CA SER A 4 59.26 -34.80 25.42
C SER A 4 58.12 -35.19 26.38
N GLN A 5 57.21 -34.25 26.65
CA GLN A 5 55.86 -34.54 27.13
C GLN A 5 54.89 -34.25 25.99
N SER A 6 54.08 -35.22 25.58
CA SER A 6 52.91 -34.97 24.73
C SER A 6 51.69 -35.64 25.32
N MET A 7 50.69 -34.80 25.54
CA MET A 7 49.45 -35.01 26.28
C MET A 7 48.48 -35.93 25.54
N THR A 8 47.86 -36.83 26.29
CA THR A 8 46.68 -37.59 25.88
C THR A 8 45.46 -36.66 25.82
N GLN A 9 44.94 -36.46 24.62
CA GLN A 9 43.76 -35.66 24.32
C GLN A 9 42.50 -36.36 24.88
N THR A 10 41.89 -35.80 25.91
CA THR A 10 40.60 -36.29 26.45
C THR A 10 39.46 -35.50 25.81
N ILE A 11 38.65 -36.19 25.01
CA ILE A 11 37.42 -35.68 24.40
C ILE A 11 36.34 -35.51 25.48
N PRO A 12 35.76 -34.32 25.72
CA PRO A 12 34.63 -34.20 26.64
C PRO A 12 33.37 -34.76 26.00
N ARG A 13 32.79 -35.78 26.64
CA ARG A 13 31.48 -36.34 26.33
C ARG A 13 30.38 -35.30 26.56
N GLY A 14 29.41 -35.26 25.65
CA GLY A 14 28.23 -34.42 25.74
C GLY A 14 27.44 -34.65 27.02
N SER A 15 27.16 -33.56 27.73
CA SER A 15 26.20 -33.56 28.84
C SER A 15 24.82 -33.32 28.25
N GLY A 16 23.91 -34.26 28.51
CA GLY A 16 22.54 -34.23 28.07
C GLY A 16 21.79 -33.00 28.55
N MET A 17 20.90 -32.50 27.70
CA MET A 17 19.84 -31.56 28.04
C MET A 17 18.83 -32.28 28.94
N ALA A 18 19.13 -32.35 30.23
CA ALA A 18 18.11 -32.56 31.25
C ALA A 18 17.37 -31.22 31.40
N GLY A 19 16.10 -31.17 31.00
CA GLY A 19 15.22 -30.06 31.27
C GLY A 19 15.06 -29.90 32.78
N GLY A 20 15.79 -28.94 33.35
CA GLY A 20 15.53 -28.43 34.68
C GLY A 20 14.16 -27.72 34.73
N PRO A 21 13.57 -27.57 35.93
CA PRO A 21 12.35 -26.79 36.10
C PRO A 21 12.57 -25.38 35.55
N VAL A 22 11.57 -24.86 34.83
CA VAL A 22 11.56 -23.47 34.38
C VAL A 22 11.45 -22.61 35.64
N ASP A 23 12.58 -22.13 36.14
CA ASP A 23 12.62 -21.13 37.20
C ASP A 23 11.95 -19.86 36.67
N MET A 24 10.67 -19.66 37.02
CA MET A 24 9.83 -18.51 36.64
C MET A 24 10.31 -17.17 37.26
N GLU A 25 11.50 -17.13 37.85
CA GLU A 25 11.93 -16.08 38.77
C GLU A 25 12.74 -14.95 38.10
N ASN A 26 13.07 -15.04 36.81
CA ASN A 26 13.51 -13.85 36.07
C ASN A 26 13.27 -13.93 34.56
N ASP A 27 12.05 -13.57 34.14
CA ASP A 27 11.68 -13.44 32.72
C ASP A 27 12.39 -12.28 32.00
N LEU A 28 13.21 -11.48 32.70
CA LEU A 28 13.96 -10.35 32.16
C LEU A 28 15.38 -10.75 31.77
N ASP A 29 15.89 -10.13 30.72
CA ASP A 29 17.28 -10.25 30.34
C ASP A 29 18.20 -9.73 31.48
N PRO A 30 19.45 -10.23 31.59
CA PRO A 30 20.40 -9.77 32.59
C PRO A 30 20.64 -8.25 32.52
N PRO A 31 21.33 -7.63 33.50
CA PRO A 31 21.70 -6.23 33.41
C PRO A 31 22.42 -5.90 32.10
N PHE A 32 22.18 -4.70 31.58
CA PHE A 32 22.87 -4.25 30.38
C PHE A 32 24.36 -4.10 30.64
N THR A 33 25.16 -4.64 29.73
CA THR A 33 26.61 -4.42 29.67
C THR A 33 26.96 -3.79 28.33
N PRO A 34 27.95 -2.88 28.26
CA PRO A 34 28.42 -2.33 26.98
C PRO A 34 28.84 -3.40 25.98
N GLU A 35 29.28 -4.56 26.46
CA GLU A 35 29.71 -5.73 25.68
C GLU A 35 28.54 -6.61 25.18
N ARG A 36 27.29 -6.28 25.53
CA ARG A 36 26.12 -7.05 25.09
C ARG A 36 26.13 -7.22 23.56
N GLN A 37 25.90 -8.45 23.12
CA GLN A 37 25.89 -8.81 21.71
C GLN A 37 24.98 -7.86 20.91
N ARG A 38 25.57 -7.19 19.91
CA ARG A 38 24.84 -6.31 19.00
C ARG A 38 23.92 -7.12 18.09
N ALA A 39 22.77 -6.55 17.76
CA ALA A 39 21.87 -7.15 16.79
C ALA A 39 22.54 -7.19 15.41
N SER A 40 22.52 -8.36 14.75
CA SER A 40 23.02 -8.49 13.38
C SER A 40 22.21 -7.61 12.43
N TRP A 41 22.84 -7.19 11.34
CA TRP A 41 22.18 -6.38 10.31
C TRP A 41 20.95 -7.08 9.74
N GLY A 42 21.06 -8.36 9.39
CA GLY A 42 19.95 -9.15 8.84
C GLY A 42 18.76 -9.28 9.81
N ALA A 43 19.00 -9.44 11.11
CA ALA A 43 17.91 -9.48 12.10
C ALA A 43 17.12 -8.16 12.16
N ARG A 44 17.80 -7.03 11.95
CA ARG A 44 17.15 -5.71 11.88
C ARG A 44 16.33 -5.57 10.61
N VAL A 45 16.86 -6.01 9.47
CA VAL A 45 16.13 -6.01 8.19
C VAL A 45 14.86 -6.84 8.29
N ILE A 46 14.96 -8.08 8.79
CA ILE A 46 13.80 -8.95 8.99
C ILE A 46 12.79 -8.30 9.94
N ALA A 47 13.24 -7.69 11.04
CA ALA A 47 12.35 -7.01 11.96
C ALA A 47 11.57 -5.85 11.31
N VAL A 48 12.23 -5.06 10.45
CA VAL A 48 11.57 -3.98 9.69
C VAL A 48 10.58 -4.55 8.69
N LEU A 49 10.94 -5.61 7.94
CA LEU A 49 10.03 -6.25 6.99
C LEU A 49 8.78 -6.83 7.67
N LEU A 50 8.94 -7.41 8.86
CA LEU A 50 7.82 -7.91 9.66
C LEU A 50 6.92 -6.78 10.16
N ASP A 51 7.50 -5.67 10.63
CA ASP A 51 6.73 -4.48 11.03
C ASP A 51 5.99 -3.88 9.81
N SER A 52 6.62 -3.84 8.62
CA SER A 52 6.00 -3.40 7.35
C SER A 52 4.82 -4.27 6.94
N ALA A 53 4.97 -5.59 7.03
CA ALA A 53 3.91 -6.52 6.70
C ALA A 53 2.68 -6.28 7.59
N ILE A 54 2.89 -6.00 8.89
CA ILE A 54 1.80 -5.66 9.81
C ILE A 54 1.10 -4.38 9.37
N VAL A 55 1.85 -3.32 9.08
CA VAL A 55 1.30 -2.03 8.63
C VAL A 55 0.49 -2.19 7.34
N SER A 56 1.05 -2.85 6.32
CA SER A 56 0.38 -3.10 5.04
C SER A 56 -0.90 -3.93 5.22
N SER A 57 -0.85 -4.98 6.05
CA SER A 57 -2.00 -5.84 6.31
C SER A 57 -3.14 -5.10 7.02
N VAL A 58 -2.82 -4.25 8.01
CA VAL A 58 -3.83 -3.46 8.71
C VAL A 58 -4.49 -2.44 7.76
N ALA A 59 -3.69 -1.75 6.93
CA ALA A 59 -4.24 -0.82 5.94
C ALA A 59 -5.17 -1.52 4.94
N PHE A 60 -4.73 -2.64 4.37
CA PHE A 60 -5.55 -3.43 3.45
C PHE A 60 -6.85 -3.91 4.10
N LEU A 61 -6.79 -4.47 5.31
CA LEU A 61 -7.98 -4.97 6.00
C LEU A 61 -8.98 -3.84 6.29
N ALA A 62 -8.48 -2.65 6.60
CA ALA A 62 -9.31 -1.52 6.98
C ALA A 62 -9.94 -0.78 5.79
N THR A 63 -9.21 -0.62 4.68
CA THR A 63 -9.64 0.24 3.56
C THR A 63 -9.59 -0.41 2.18
N GLY A 64 -9.04 -1.63 2.06
CA GLY A 64 -8.75 -2.26 0.77
C GLY A 64 -7.52 -1.69 0.07
N ALA A 65 -6.92 -0.61 0.58
CA ALA A 65 -5.76 -0.01 -0.07
C ALA A 65 -4.48 -0.84 0.17
N SER A 66 -3.72 -1.10 -0.89
CA SER A 66 -2.39 -1.66 -0.80
C SER A 66 -1.38 -0.57 -0.44
N VAL A 67 -0.90 -0.56 0.80
CA VAL A 67 0.27 0.24 1.17
C VAL A 67 1.52 -0.59 0.84
N PRO A 68 2.43 -0.11 -0.03
CA PRO A 68 3.60 -0.89 -0.39
C PRO A 68 4.48 -1.15 0.84
N LEU A 69 5.11 -2.33 0.89
CA LEU A 69 5.92 -2.80 2.02
C LEU A 69 7.06 -1.83 2.40
N ALA A 70 7.44 -0.91 1.50
CA ALA A 70 8.47 0.10 1.67
C ALA A 70 7.97 1.46 2.19
N ALA A 71 6.66 1.69 2.36
CA ALA A 71 6.10 2.96 2.83
C ALA A 71 6.25 3.23 4.34
N ILE A 72 7.22 2.57 5.00
CA ILE A 72 7.60 2.95 6.38
C ILE A 72 8.51 4.17 6.31
N PRO A 73 8.30 5.20 7.14
CA PRO A 73 9.11 6.41 7.05
C PRO A 73 10.57 6.12 7.43
N GLY A 74 11.47 6.61 6.59
CA GLY A 74 12.89 6.21 6.54
C GLY A 74 13.25 5.36 5.31
N LEU A 75 12.27 4.74 4.65
CA LEU A 75 12.41 4.09 3.32
C LEU A 75 11.45 4.69 2.28
N ASP A 76 10.76 5.76 2.65
CA ASP A 76 10.11 6.71 1.75
C ASP A 76 11.21 7.37 0.91
N VAL A 77 11.56 6.71 -0.19
CA VAL A 77 12.32 7.31 -1.27
C VAL A 77 11.34 8.26 -1.94
N THR A 78 11.62 9.56 -1.88
CA THR A 78 11.13 10.50 -2.90
C THR A 78 11.57 9.95 -4.25
N LEU A 79 10.67 9.23 -4.93
CA LEU A 79 10.95 8.73 -6.26
C LEU A 79 10.93 9.95 -7.19
N PHE A 80 12.03 10.14 -7.91
CA PHE A 80 12.03 11.01 -9.08
C PHE A 80 11.18 10.32 -10.15
N VAL A 81 9.90 10.67 -10.20
CA VAL A 81 8.97 10.26 -11.26
C VAL A 81 8.68 11.53 -12.05
N ASP A 82 8.91 11.48 -13.37
CA ASP A 82 8.64 12.59 -14.31
C ASP A 82 9.29 13.94 -13.99
N GLY A 83 10.44 13.93 -13.30
CA GLY A 83 11.23 15.13 -13.03
C GLY A 83 10.79 15.94 -11.80
N GLU A 84 9.84 15.45 -11.01
CA GLU A 84 9.39 16.11 -9.77
C GLU A 84 9.73 15.31 -8.51
N LEU A 85 10.04 16.03 -7.42
CA LEU A 85 10.18 15.44 -6.08
C LEU A 85 8.78 15.26 -5.47
N ARG A 86 8.28 14.03 -5.44
CA ARG A 86 6.99 13.70 -4.82
C ARG A 86 7.23 12.97 -3.50
N PRO A 87 6.67 13.43 -2.36
CA PRO A 87 6.65 12.66 -1.13
C PRO A 87 5.88 11.35 -1.36
N SER A 88 6.31 10.20 -0.82
CA SER A 88 5.50 8.95 -0.83
C SER A 88 4.18 9.09 -0.07
N LEU A 89 3.98 10.17 0.68
CA LEU A 89 2.66 10.69 1.04
C LEU A 89 2.00 11.36 -0.18
N ASP A 90 2.01 10.68 -1.33
CA ASP A 90 1.30 11.15 -2.49
C ASP A 90 -0.19 10.90 -2.22
N THR A 91 -0.86 11.97 -1.84
CA THR A 91 -2.33 12.10 -1.72
C THR A 91 -2.98 12.13 -3.11
N SER A 92 -2.26 11.72 -4.15
CA SER A 92 -2.59 11.94 -5.56
C SER A 92 -2.90 10.65 -6.33
N GLY A 93 -2.68 9.48 -5.74
CA GLY A 93 -3.14 8.21 -6.29
C GLY A 93 -4.17 7.58 -5.36
N GLY A 94 -5.44 7.95 -5.52
CA GLY A 94 -6.66 7.20 -5.12
C GLY A 94 -6.80 6.66 -3.69
N THR A 95 -5.80 6.77 -2.82
CA THR A 95 -5.80 6.18 -1.49
C THR A 95 -6.67 7.03 -0.59
N SER A 96 -7.90 6.58 -0.41
CA SER A 96 -8.89 7.20 0.48
C SER A 96 -8.25 7.61 1.81
N GLY A 97 -8.57 8.81 2.32
CA GLY A 97 -8.01 9.38 3.56
C GLY A 97 -8.00 8.45 4.79
N GLY A 98 -8.80 7.37 4.75
CA GLY A 98 -8.77 6.30 5.74
C GLY A 98 -7.46 5.51 5.75
N ALA A 99 -6.85 5.22 4.60
CA ALA A 99 -5.67 4.35 4.49
C ALA A 99 -4.46 4.97 5.22
N GLN A 100 -4.28 6.29 5.10
CA GLN A 100 -3.22 7.02 5.79
C GLN A 100 -3.45 7.06 7.30
N ALA A 101 -4.70 7.18 7.75
CA ALA A 101 -5.04 7.15 9.18
C ALA A 101 -4.72 5.80 9.83
N TRP A 102 -5.09 4.68 9.17
CA TRP A 102 -4.79 3.33 9.65
C TRP A 102 -3.30 3.02 9.63
N THR A 103 -2.59 3.47 8.60
CA THR A 103 -1.12 3.37 8.50
C THR A 103 -0.44 4.13 9.63
N GLY A 104 -0.78 5.41 9.80
CA GLY A 104 -0.22 6.26 10.86
C GLY A 104 -0.54 5.75 12.26
N GLY A 105 -1.76 5.27 12.49
CA GLY A 105 -2.17 4.66 13.75
C GLY A 105 -1.38 3.39 14.08
N THR A 106 -1.16 2.52 13.10
CA THR A 106 -0.38 1.29 13.28
C THR A 106 1.10 1.61 13.58
N LEU A 107 1.69 2.54 12.83
CA LEU A 107 3.05 3.02 13.07
C LEU A 107 3.21 3.65 14.46
N LEU A 108 2.22 4.42 14.91
CA LEU A 108 2.19 4.98 16.25
C LEU A 108 2.20 3.88 17.32
N VAL A 109 1.38 2.85 17.18
CA VAL A 109 1.33 1.71 18.12
C VAL A 109 2.68 0.97 18.17
N LEU A 110 3.26 0.66 17.01
CA LEU A 110 4.57 0.01 16.94
C LEU A 110 5.68 0.89 17.53
N GLY A 111 5.61 2.21 17.28
CA GLY A 111 6.50 3.21 17.84
C GLY A 111 6.40 3.31 19.36
N LEU A 112 5.19 3.25 19.92
CA LEU A 112 4.96 3.21 21.37
C LEU A 112 5.54 1.93 21.99
N PHE A 113 5.36 0.76 21.35
CA PHE A 113 6.00 -0.46 21.82
C PHE A 113 7.53 -0.32 21.84
N GLN A 114 8.14 0.19 20.77
CA GLN A 114 9.59 0.40 20.74
C GLN A 114 10.04 1.43 21.79
N ALA A 115 9.32 2.54 21.93
CA ALA A 115 9.66 3.61 22.86
C ALA A 115 9.77 3.13 24.30
N TYR A 116 8.90 2.20 24.69
CA TYR A 116 8.70 1.87 26.09
C TYR A 116 9.13 0.47 26.48
N THR A 117 9.27 -0.43 25.50
CA THR A 117 9.79 -1.80 25.70
C THR A 117 11.10 -2.05 24.98
N GLY A 118 11.53 -1.15 24.08
CA GLY A 118 12.70 -1.34 23.22
C GLY A 118 12.42 -2.23 22.01
N GLN A 119 11.24 -2.86 21.95
CA GLN A 119 10.84 -3.78 20.89
C GLN A 119 9.58 -3.30 20.19
N SER A 120 9.58 -3.33 18.86
CA SER A 120 8.35 -3.47 18.07
C SER A 120 7.98 -4.96 17.95
N VAL A 121 6.84 -5.27 17.33
CA VAL A 121 6.38 -6.67 17.18
C VAL A 121 7.40 -7.50 16.38
N GLY A 122 7.88 -6.99 15.24
CA GLY A 122 8.91 -7.66 14.44
C GLY A 122 10.26 -7.80 15.17
N LYS A 123 10.66 -6.78 15.94
CA LYS A 123 11.89 -6.86 16.77
C LYS A 123 11.80 -7.92 17.86
N ARG A 124 10.62 -8.09 18.46
CA ARG A 124 10.37 -9.15 19.44
C ARG A 124 10.51 -10.54 18.81
N VAL A 125 9.96 -10.75 17.60
CA VAL A 125 10.14 -12.02 16.84
C VAL A 125 11.61 -12.28 16.55
N CYS A 126 12.38 -11.25 16.16
CA CYS A 126 13.80 -11.36 15.90
C CYS A 126 14.68 -11.45 17.17
N GLY A 127 14.12 -11.30 18.36
CA GLY A 127 14.87 -11.31 19.63
C GLY A 127 15.87 -10.15 19.74
N ILE A 128 15.51 -8.98 19.23
CA ILE A 128 16.33 -7.77 19.28
C ILE A 128 15.59 -6.62 19.94
N ALA A 129 16.31 -5.65 20.48
CA ALA A 129 15.74 -4.43 21.03
C ALA A 129 16.63 -3.22 20.76
N VAL A 130 16.03 -2.05 20.68
CA VAL A 130 16.71 -0.75 20.62
C VAL A 130 16.68 -0.14 22.00
N VAL A 131 17.87 0.16 22.52
CA VAL A 131 18.07 0.70 23.86
C VAL A 131 19.04 1.87 23.84
N ASP A 132 19.02 2.66 24.90
CA ASP A 132 20.03 3.65 25.19
C ASP A 132 21.38 2.96 25.47
N ASP A 133 22.45 3.49 24.91
CA ASP A 133 23.77 2.84 24.94
C ASP A 133 24.50 2.91 26.29
N ARG A 134 24.05 3.75 27.22
CA ARG A 134 24.62 3.88 28.57
C ARG A 134 23.80 3.10 29.59
N THR A 135 22.48 3.24 29.51
CA THR A 135 21.55 2.71 30.50
C THR A 135 20.99 1.35 30.13
N GLY A 136 21.03 0.97 28.85
CA GLY A 136 20.46 -0.29 28.35
C GLY A 136 18.94 -0.36 28.43
N ARG A 137 18.28 0.77 28.68
CA ARG A 137 16.82 0.88 28.78
C ARG A 137 16.22 1.43 27.49
N PRO A 138 14.93 1.17 27.22
CA PRO A 138 14.20 1.81 26.12
C PRO A 138 14.29 3.33 26.22
N VAL A 139 14.44 3.99 25.07
CA VAL A 139 14.84 5.42 24.99
C VAL A 139 13.67 6.39 25.22
N GLY A 140 12.44 5.88 25.36
CA GLY A 140 11.23 6.68 25.52
C GLY A 140 10.69 7.23 24.20
N LEU A 141 9.51 7.86 24.27
CA LEU A 141 8.76 8.31 23.09
C LEU A 141 9.50 9.38 22.31
N LEU A 142 9.96 10.44 22.99
CA LEU A 142 10.62 11.58 22.33
C LEU A 142 11.84 11.15 21.53
N ARG A 143 12.76 10.38 22.13
CA ARG A 143 13.95 9.88 21.42
C ARG A 143 13.60 8.87 20.33
N THR A 144 12.51 8.12 20.48
CA THR A 144 12.02 7.22 19.41
C THR A 144 11.52 8.00 18.21
N VAL A 145 10.76 9.08 18.43
CA VAL A 145 10.30 9.98 17.36
C VAL A 145 11.46 10.73 16.72
N LEU A 146 12.39 11.26 17.52
CA LEU A 146 13.61 11.89 16.98
C LEU A 146 14.45 10.90 16.17
N ARG A 147 14.49 9.63 16.57
CA ARG A 147 15.21 8.56 15.85
C ARG A 147 14.59 8.28 14.50
N PHE A 148 13.28 8.30 14.45
CA PHE A 148 12.53 8.20 13.22
C PHE A 148 12.82 9.37 12.26
N VAL A 149 12.85 10.61 12.77
CA VAL A 149 13.25 11.78 11.96
C VAL A 149 14.72 11.69 11.53
N ALA A 150 15.62 11.25 12.42
CA ALA A 150 17.04 11.13 12.12
C ALA A 150 17.34 10.05 11.08
N HIS A 151 16.49 9.03 10.94
CA HIS A 151 16.62 8.02 9.89
C HIS A 151 16.46 8.59 8.48
N VAL A 152 15.93 9.81 8.30
CA VAL A 152 16.00 10.53 7.01
C VAL A 152 17.44 10.68 6.54
N LEU A 153 18.39 10.88 7.46
CA LEU A 153 19.82 10.93 7.14
C LEU A 153 20.35 9.57 6.67
N ASP A 154 19.78 8.47 7.17
CA ASP A 154 20.14 7.12 6.76
C ASP A 154 19.57 6.76 5.38
N SER A 155 18.44 7.37 5.01
CA SER A 155 17.79 7.24 3.70
C SER A 155 18.60 7.88 2.58
N ILE A 156 19.43 8.90 2.87
CA ILE A 156 20.27 9.56 1.86
C ILE A 156 21.23 8.52 1.26
N LEU A 157 20.96 8.15 0.00
CA LEU A 157 21.68 7.13 -0.76
C LEU A 157 21.68 5.73 -0.11
N LEU A 158 20.77 5.47 0.84
CA LEU A 158 20.69 4.24 1.65
C LEU A 158 21.98 3.89 2.43
N VAL A 159 22.98 4.78 2.46
CA VAL A 159 24.31 4.52 3.02
C VAL A 159 24.25 4.30 4.53
N GLY A 160 23.36 5.01 5.23
CA GLY A 160 23.22 4.87 6.67
C GLY A 160 22.67 3.52 7.11
N TYR A 161 21.82 2.89 6.30
CA TYR A 161 21.33 1.53 6.58
C TYR A 161 22.41 0.48 6.37
N VAL A 162 23.26 0.63 5.35
CA VAL A 162 24.40 -0.27 5.13
C VAL A 162 25.48 -0.04 6.19
N ARG A 163 25.63 1.20 6.70
CA ARG A 163 26.57 1.50 7.80
C ARG A 163 26.38 0.61 9.01
N ALA A 164 25.15 0.26 9.36
CA ALA A 164 24.89 -0.68 10.45
C ALA A 164 25.46 -2.09 10.23
N ALA A 165 25.75 -2.49 8.98
CA ALA A 165 26.36 -3.77 8.64
C ALA A 165 27.89 -3.80 8.87
N PHE A 166 28.59 -2.68 8.64
CA PHE A 166 30.06 -2.63 8.70
C PHE A 166 30.62 -1.79 9.87
N ASN A 167 29.77 -1.04 10.57
CA ASN A 167 30.17 -0.35 11.80
C ASN A 167 30.39 -1.37 12.94
N ALA A 168 31.53 -1.29 13.64
CA ALA A 168 31.87 -2.17 14.77
C ALA A 168 30.82 -2.18 15.90
N GLU A 169 30.14 -1.05 16.11
CA GLU A 169 29.03 -0.94 17.08
C GLU A 169 27.67 -1.32 16.49
N GLY A 170 27.61 -1.55 15.18
CA GLY A 170 26.39 -1.79 14.42
C GLY A 170 25.42 -0.63 14.53
N ARG A 171 25.85 0.63 14.30
CA ARG A 171 24.99 1.82 14.43
C ARG A 171 24.72 2.47 13.07
N THR A 172 23.47 2.87 12.87
CA THR A 172 23.05 3.84 11.83
C THR A 172 23.45 5.27 12.23
N PHE A 173 23.35 6.24 11.32
CA PHE A 173 23.56 7.66 11.68
C PHE A 173 22.54 8.13 12.72
N ALA A 174 21.28 7.73 12.60
CA ALA A 174 20.26 7.99 13.61
C ALA A 174 20.64 7.41 14.97
N ASP A 175 21.15 6.17 14.99
CA ASP A 175 21.57 5.52 16.24
C ASP A 175 22.73 6.27 16.91
N SER A 176 23.72 6.72 16.11
CA SER A 176 24.84 7.51 16.61
C SER A 176 24.40 8.88 17.14
N LEU A 177 23.52 9.59 16.42
CA LEU A 177 23.06 10.92 16.79
C LEU A 177 22.29 10.90 18.11
N LEU A 178 21.54 9.83 18.36
CA LEU A 178 20.65 9.73 19.51
C LEU A 178 21.16 8.78 20.59
N SER A 179 22.43 8.37 20.53
CA SER A 179 23.05 7.47 21.53
C SER A 179 22.22 6.21 21.77
N THR A 180 21.75 5.58 20.69
CA THR A 180 20.99 4.34 20.75
C THR A 180 21.78 3.20 20.13
N VAL A 181 21.43 1.97 20.51
CA VAL A 181 22.07 0.77 20.01
C VAL A 181 21.06 -0.36 19.92
N ALA A 182 21.13 -1.13 18.83
CA ALA A 182 20.34 -2.34 18.69
C ALA A 182 21.13 -3.56 19.20
N VAL A 183 20.56 -4.27 20.16
CA VAL A 183 21.17 -5.40 20.86
C VAL A 183 20.29 -6.63 20.74
N ARG A 184 20.89 -7.80 20.92
CA ARG A 184 20.15 -9.04 21.12
C ARG A 184 19.51 -8.99 22.51
N ALA A 185 18.19 -9.09 22.56
CA ALA A 185 17.41 -8.99 23.78
C ALA A 185 16.01 -9.60 23.57
N THR A 186 15.67 -10.54 24.42
CA THR A 186 14.37 -11.24 24.41
C THR A 186 13.37 -10.56 25.33
N ALA A 187 13.82 -10.06 26.47
CA ALA A 187 13.01 -9.35 27.46
C ALA A 187 13.79 -8.14 28.03
N PRO A 188 13.86 -7.03 27.29
CA PRO A 188 14.49 -5.81 27.80
C PRO A 188 13.75 -5.29 29.03
N VAL A 189 14.50 -4.73 29.98
CA VAL A 189 13.91 -4.03 31.12
C VAL A 189 13.10 -2.83 30.61
N PRO A 190 11.78 -2.76 30.85
CA PRO A 190 10.94 -1.72 30.28
C PRO A 190 11.26 -0.33 30.85
N HIS A 191 10.79 0.72 30.16
CA HIS A 191 10.94 2.09 30.64
C HIS A 191 10.28 2.25 32.03
N PRO A 192 10.86 3.02 32.99
CA PRO A 192 10.39 3.09 34.38
C PRO A 192 8.89 3.30 34.59
N TRP A 193 8.25 4.12 33.76
CA TRP A 193 6.80 4.34 33.82
C TRP A 193 5.97 3.08 33.47
N VAL A 194 6.33 2.30 32.43
CA VAL A 194 5.69 1.03 32.11
C VAL A 194 6.00 0.00 33.18
N ALA A 195 7.23 -0.01 33.72
CA ALA A 195 7.58 -0.90 34.82
C ALA A 195 6.64 -0.68 36.02
N ARG A 196 6.38 0.58 36.40
CA ARG A 196 5.42 0.92 37.47
C ARG A 196 4.00 0.45 37.16
N LEU A 197 3.54 0.67 35.93
CA LEU A 197 2.19 0.23 35.51
C LEU A 197 2.09 -1.30 35.48
N ALA A 198 3.14 -1.99 35.06
CA ALA A 198 3.21 -3.44 35.06
C ALA A 198 3.17 -3.98 36.49
N THR A 199 3.93 -3.42 37.43
CA THR A 199 3.85 -3.80 38.85
C THR A 199 2.45 -3.58 39.40
N ALA A 200 1.84 -2.42 39.17
CA ALA A 200 0.48 -2.14 39.63
C ALA A 200 -0.56 -3.10 39.02
N ARG A 201 -0.42 -3.45 37.73
CA ARG A 201 -1.25 -4.47 37.06
C ARG A 201 -1.04 -5.83 37.70
N ASP A 202 0.19 -6.21 37.96
CA ASP A 202 0.57 -7.51 38.50
C ASP A 202 0.01 -7.69 39.93
N ASP A 203 -0.02 -6.61 40.71
CA ASP A 203 -0.62 -6.57 42.05
C ASP A 203 -2.16 -6.66 42.00
N LEU A 204 -2.80 -5.97 41.06
CA LEU A 204 -4.26 -5.90 40.94
C LEU A 204 -4.88 -7.10 40.21
N ALA A 205 -4.18 -7.65 39.23
CA ALA A 205 -4.71 -8.63 38.28
C ALA A 205 -3.60 -9.60 37.83
N PRO A 206 -3.14 -10.50 38.72
CA PRO A 206 -2.02 -11.40 38.44
C PRO A 206 -2.29 -12.38 37.28
N SER A 207 -3.56 -12.65 36.96
CA SER A 207 -3.95 -13.47 35.79
C SER A 207 -3.61 -12.83 34.45
N LEU A 208 -3.38 -11.51 34.39
CA LEU A 208 -2.93 -10.81 33.18
C LEU A 208 -1.40 -10.81 33.00
N ARG A 209 -0.66 -11.52 33.86
CA ARG A 209 0.80 -11.71 33.69
C ARG A 209 1.05 -12.78 32.64
N TRP A 210 1.49 -12.33 31.46
CA TRP A 210 1.82 -13.22 30.36
C TRP A 210 3.34 -13.40 30.28
N PRO A 211 3.84 -14.66 30.28
CA PRO A 211 5.26 -14.93 30.11
C PRO A 211 5.80 -14.37 28.79
N THR A 212 7.09 -14.03 28.76
CA THR A 212 7.76 -13.55 27.54
C THR A 212 7.59 -14.54 26.37
N ALA A 213 7.63 -15.85 26.64
CA ALA A 213 7.40 -16.88 25.62
C ALA A 213 6.01 -16.78 24.97
N VAL A 214 4.97 -16.49 25.76
CA VAL A 214 3.59 -16.35 25.24
C VAL A 214 3.47 -15.10 24.39
N THR A 215 3.96 -13.96 24.88
CA THR A 215 3.92 -12.70 24.09
C THR A 215 4.78 -12.75 22.84
N GLY A 216 5.90 -13.49 22.85
CA GLY A 216 6.71 -13.79 21.68
C GLY A 216 5.99 -14.70 20.69
N GLY A 217 5.29 -15.74 21.16
CA GLY A 217 4.46 -16.60 20.34
C GLY A 217 3.33 -15.84 19.64
N VAL A 218 2.65 -14.95 20.36
CA VAL A 218 1.63 -14.06 19.77
C VAL A 218 2.25 -13.15 18.70
N ALA A 219 3.40 -12.53 19.00
CA ALA A 219 4.10 -11.69 18.03
C ALA A 219 4.47 -12.47 16.76
N LEU A 220 4.93 -13.72 16.90
CA LEU A 220 5.23 -14.58 15.77
C LEU A 220 4.00 -14.89 14.91
N VAL A 221 2.87 -15.24 15.54
CA VAL A 221 1.61 -15.53 14.83
C VAL A 221 1.13 -14.29 14.07
N VAL A 222 1.14 -13.12 14.71
CA VAL A 222 0.77 -11.84 14.06
C VAL A 222 1.68 -11.54 12.88
N CYS A 223 3.00 -11.63 13.06
CA CYS A 223 3.98 -11.41 12.00
C CYS A 223 3.83 -12.41 10.85
N ALA A 224 3.62 -13.69 11.15
CA ALA A 224 3.44 -14.74 10.14
C ALA A 224 2.15 -14.52 9.33
N GLY A 225 1.03 -14.20 9.99
CA GLY A 225 -0.23 -13.88 9.32
C GLY A 225 -0.11 -12.63 8.44
N ALA A 226 0.54 -11.59 8.95
CA ALA A 226 0.78 -10.37 8.19
C ALA A 226 1.71 -10.58 6.99
N ALA A 227 2.78 -11.37 7.15
CA ALA A 227 3.66 -11.75 6.05
C ALA A 227 2.91 -12.58 5.00
N ALA A 228 2.06 -13.53 5.42
CA ALA A 228 1.23 -14.30 4.51
C ALA A 228 0.24 -13.43 3.73
N MET A 229 -0.41 -12.46 4.38
CA MET A 229 -1.26 -11.45 3.72
C MET A 229 -0.48 -10.65 2.67
N SER A 230 0.77 -10.30 2.98
CA SER A 230 1.60 -9.49 2.09
C SER A 230 2.20 -10.29 0.94
N LEU A 231 2.41 -11.60 1.08
CA LEU A 231 3.05 -12.45 0.06
C LEU A 231 2.05 -13.19 -0.83
N VAL A 232 0.83 -13.42 -0.35
CA VAL A 232 -0.24 -14.11 -1.10
C VAL A 232 -1.22 -13.06 -1.61
N GLN A 233 -0.92 -12.50 -2.78
CA GLN A 233 -1.75 -11.51 -3.47
C GLN A 233 -2.33 -12.12 -4.75
N GLY A 234 -3.60 -11.82 -5.02
CA GLY A 234 -4.25 -12.01 -6.31
C GLY A 234 -4.83 -10.68 -6.79
N ALA A 235 -4.89 -10.48 -8.10
CA ALA A 235 -5.57 -9.36 -8.71
C ALA A 235 -6.59 -9.90 -9.72
N ALA A 236 -7.78 -9.31 -9.73
CA ALA A 236 -8.83 -9.58 -10.69
C ALA A 236 -9.46 -8.26 -11.12
N GLU A 237 -9.98 -8.22 -12.34
CA GLU A 237 -10.76 -7.10 -12.86
C GLU A 237 -12.20 -7.57 -13.07
N ASP A 238 -13.17 -6.80 -12.57
CA ASP A 238 -14.62 -7.01 -12.77
C ASP A 238 -15.15 -5.83 -13.59
N GLU A 239 -15.55 -6.11 -14.83
CA GLU A 239 -16.14 -5.12 -15.74
C GLU A 239 -17.66 -5.21 -15.70
N ARG A 240 -18.32 -4.06 -15.51
CA ARG A 240 -19.77 -3.97 -15.47
C ARG A 240 -20.27 -2.97 -16.49
N HIS A 241 -21.11 -3.45 -17.38
CA HIS A 241 -21.69 -2.64 -18.45
C HIS A 241 -23.03 -2.08 -17.96
N HIS A 242 -23.18 -0.76 -18.04
CA HIS A 242 -24.40 -0.06 -17.68
C HIS A 242 -24.90 0.69 -18.91
N ALA A 243 -25.96 0.17 -19.53
CA ALA A 243 -26.60 0.84 -20.65
C ALA A 243 -27.15 2.21 -20.21
N VAL A 244 -26.83 3.25 -20.98
CA VAL A 244 -27.30 4.62 -20.75
C VAL A 244 -28.46 4.88 -21.71
N PRO A 245 -29.71 4.96 -21.21
CA PRO A 245 -30.86 5.26 -22.07
C PRO A 245 -30.66 6.64 -22.70
N CYS A 246 -30.61 6.65 -24.02
CA CYS A 246 -30.32 7.84 -24.80
C CYS A 246 -31.33 7.89 -25.97
N PRO A 247 -32.45 8.62 -25.82
CA PRO A 247 -33.38 8.81 -26.91
C PRO A 247 -32.77 9.73 -27.98
N VAL A 248 -32.98 9.40 -29.24
CA VAL A 248 -32.52 10.20 -30.38
C VAL A 248 -33.59 11.24 -30.72
N ASP A 249 -33.23 12.52 -30.64
CA ASP A 249 -34.16 13.66 -30.76
C ASP A 249 -34.20 14.30 -32.17
N VAL A 250 -33.18 14.08 -33.01
CA VAL A 250 -33.06 14.69 -34.34
C VAL A 250 -32.86 13.61 -35.39
N HIS A 251 -33.64 13.66 -36.46
CA HIS A 251 -33.55 12.76 -37.62
C HIS A 251 -33.69 13.63 -38.87
N VAL A 252 -32.59 14.22 -39.31
CA VAL A 252 -32.51 14.81 -40.65
C VAL A 252 -32.24 13.64 -41.59
N ASP A 253 -33.09 13.40 -42.59
CA ASP A 253 -33.03 12.26 -43.54
C ASP A 253 -31.59 11.70 -43.76
N GLY A 254 -31.21 10.69 -42.97
CA GLY A 254 -29.83 10.20 -42.84
C GLY A 254 -29.72 8.94 -41.95
N PRO A 255 -28.72 8.06 -42.17
CA PRO A 255 -28.77 6.64 -41.80
C PRO A 255 -28.14 6.32 -40.43
N GLY A 256 -28.78 6.73 -39.33
CA GLY A 256 -28.33 6.36 -37.98
C GLY A 256 -29.50 5.84 -37.16
N ASP A 257 -29.68 4.52 -37.11
CA ASP A 257 -30.87 3.92 -36.50
C ASP A 257 -30.64 3.49 -35.04
N VAL A 258 -29.40 3.36 -34.56
CA VAL A 258 -29.12 2.93 -33.18
C VAL A 258 -27.87 3.61 -32.61
N VAL A 259 -28.06 4.31 -31.49
CA VAL A 259 -26.97 4.76 -30.61
C VAL A 259 -26.98 3.87 -29.38
N GLU A 260 -25.88 3.18 -29.13
CA GLU A 260 -25.65 2.50 -27.87
C GLU A 260 -24.59 3.26 -27.08
N ILE A 261 -25.00 3.86 -25.96
CA ILE A 261 -24.07 4.46 -25.02
C ILE A 261 -23.98 3.52 -23.82
N THR A 262 -22.78 3.03 -23.55
CA THR A 262 -22.50 2.13 -22.42
C THR A 262 -21.52 2.80 -21.47
N ALA A 263 -21.92 2.95 -20.21
CA ALA A 263 -20.99 3.26 -19.14
C ALA A 263 -20.39 1.96 -18.63
N VAL A 264 -19.09 1.77 -18.84
CA VAL A 264 -18.34 0.62 -18.35
C VAL A 264 -17.69 1.00 -17.03
N GLU A 265 -17.99 0.24 -15.98
CA GLU A 265 -17.35 0.33 -14.67
C GLU A 265 -16.34 -0.79 -14.54
N THR A 266 -15.05 -0.46 -14.47
CA THR A 266 -13.98 -1.43 -14.26
C THR A 266 -13.54 -1.37 -12.81
N ARG A 267 -13.68 -2.50 -12.11
CA ARG A 267 -13.29 -2.62 -10.70
C ARG A 267 -12.05 -3.50 -10.57
N THR A 268 -11.00 -2.92 -10.04
CA THR A 268 -9.80 -3.69 -9.66
C THR A 268 -10.01 -4.29 -8.28
N ILE A 269 -9.96 -5.61 -8.21
CA ILE A 269 -10.13 -6.40 -6.99
C ILE A 269 -8.77 -6.99 -6.61
N GLU A 270 -8.33 -6.68 -5.39
CA GLU A 270 -7.17 -7.33 -4.79
C GLU A 270 -7.64 -8.36 -3.76
N SER A 271 -7.09 -9.57 -3.87
CA SER A 271 -7.37 -10.71 -2.98
C SER A 271 -6.14 -11.03 -2.13
N ARG A 272 -6.31 -11.06 -0.80
CA ARG A 272 -5.26 -11.51 0.15
C ARG A 272 -5.80 -12.57 1.10
N LEU A 273 -5.22 -13.77 1.05
CA LEU A 273 -5.68 -14.94 1.82
C LEU A 273 -7.20 -15.18 1.73
N GLY A 274 -7.79 -14.97 0.53
CA GLY A 274 -9.23 -15.15 0.28
C GLY A 274 -10.12 -14.00 0.77
N ILE A 275 -9.54 -12.86 1.18
CA ILE A 275 -10.27 -11.62 1.43
C ILE A 275 -10.15 -10.73 0.20
N ASP A 276 -11.28 -10.47 -0.45
CA ASP A 276 -11.37 -9.64 -1.65
C ASP A 276 -11.75 -8.20 -1.29
N ARG A 277 -11.05 -7.23 -1.89
CA ARG A 277 -11.31 -5.80 -1.72
C ARG A 277 -11.24 -5.11 -3.07
N VAL A 278 -12.23 -4.28 -3.37
CA VAL A 278 -12.15 -3.35 -4.51
C VAL A 278 -11.16 -2.25 -4.12
N THR A 279 -10.06 -2.15 -4.85
CA THR A 279 -8.97 -1.20 -4.58
C THR A 279 -9.07 0.04 -5.43
N ASP A 280 -9.56 -0.13 -6.65
CA ASP A 280 -9.74 0.93 -7.61
C ASP A 280 -11.05 0.73 -8.38
N THR A 281 -11.63 1.82 -8.83
CA THR A 281 -12.82 1.81 -9.68
C THR A 281 -12.66 2.92 -10.69
N SER A 282 -12.45 2.52 -11.94
CA SER A 282 -12.43 3.44 -13.07
C SER A 282 -13.73 3.32 -13.85
N TRP A 283 -14.05 4.37 -14.58
CA TRP A 283 -15.19 4.40 -15.47
C TRP A 283 -14.70 4.71 -16.89
N HIS A 284 -15.38 4.17 -17.88
CA HIS A 284 -15.20 4.53 -19.28
C HIS A 284 -16.58 4.68 -19.92
N LEU A 285 -16.72 5.59 -20.87
CA LEU A 285 -17.95 5.77 -21.63
C LEU A 285 -17.71 5.39 -23.09
N GLU A 286 -18.34 4.30 -23.49
CA GLU A 286 -18.34 3.83 -24.86
C GLU A 286 -19.59 4.39 -25.56
N GLY A 287 -19.40 5.09 -26.69
CA GLY A 287 -20.52 5.58 -27.49
C GLY A 287 -20.42 5.08 -28.91
N ARG A 288 -21.34 4.19 -29.26
CA ARG A 288 -21.35 3.50 -30.54
C ARG A 288 -22.49 3.99 -31.41
N TRP A 289 -22.15 4.44 -32.61
CA TRP A 289 -23.12 4.81 -33.64
C TRP A 289 -23.13 3.74 -34.71
N GLU A 290 -24.11 2.85 -34.67
CA GLU A 290 -24.27 1.88 -35.75
C GLU A 290 -25.07 2.51 -36.89
N PRO A 291 -24.51 2.60 -38.10
CA PRO A 291 -25.30 3.01 -39.24
C PRO A 291 -26.40 1.96 -39.45
N ALA A 292 -27.57 2.43 -39.88
CA ALA A 292 -28.62 1.54 -40.34
C ALA A 292 -28.06 0.60 -41.43
N LEU A 293 -28.24 -0.71 -41.27
CA LEU A 293 -27.77 -1.81 -42.13
C LEU A 293 -27.45 -1.37 -43.59
N ASP A 294 -26.22 -1.68 -44.03
CA ASP A 294 -25.69 -1.54 -45.41
C ASP A 294 -25.21 -0.14 -45.89
N ARG A 295 -24.92 0.84 -45.02
CA ARG A 295 -24.32 2.12 -45.44
C ARG A 295 -23.24 2.65 -44.50
N ALA A 296 -22.03 2.88 -45.02
CA ALA A 296 -20.98 3.61 -44.30
C ALA A 296 -21.36 5.10 -44.13
N LEU A 297 -20.92 5.72 -43.03
CA LEU A 297 -21.03 7.17 -42.88
C LEU A 297 -20.21 7.89 -43.98
N PRO A 298 -20.69 9.04 -44.49
CA PRO A 298 -19.92 9.84 -45.44
C PRO A 298 -18.53 10.22 -44.90
N ALA A 299 -17.52 10.21 -45.76
CA ALA A 299 -16.19 10.72 -45.42
C ALA A 299 -16.28 12.17 -44.93
N GLY A 300 -15.66 12.47 -43.78
CA GLY A 300 -15.74 13.77 -43.12
C GLY A 300 -16.93 13.94 -42.16
N SER A 301 -17.75 12.90 -41.95
CA SER A 301 -18.71 12.90 -40.84
C SER A 301 -17.97 12.86 -39.52
N THR A 302 -18.40 13.69 -38.57
CA THR A 302 -17.82 13.76 -37.22
C THR A 302 -18.83 13.26 -36.20
N THR A 303 -18.35 12.41 -35.31
CA THR A 303 -19.09 11.90 -34.15
C THR A 303 -18.46 12.51 -32.91
N GLU A 304 -19.28 12.99 -31.99
CA GLU A 304 -18.83 13.65 -30.76
C GLU A 304 -19.59 13.07 -29.57
N ILE A 305 -18.89 12.90 -28.46
CA ILE A 305 -19.46 12.53 -27.16
C ILE A 305 -19.01 13.59 -26.17
N ASP A 306 -20.00 14.26 -25.61
CA ASP A 306 -19.88 15.28 -24.57
C ASP A 306 -20.39 14.73 -23.26
N VAL A 307 -19.62 14.95 -22.21
CA VAL A 307 -19.96 14.45 -20.89
C VAL A 307 -19.87 15.58 -19.88
N ARG A 308 -20.94 15.75 -19.11
CA ARG A 308 -21.06 16.82 -18.12
C ARG A 308 -21.45 16.28 -16.76
N SER A 309 -20.61 16.55 -15.76
CA SER A 309 -20.92 16.22 -14.37
C SER A 309 -21.94 17.22 -13.78
N PRO A 310 -22.71 16.83 -12.75
CA PRO A 310 -23.56 17.75 -12.00
C PRO A 310 -22.81 18.93 -11.36
N THR A 311 -21.50 18.75 -11.11
CA THR A 311 -20.61 19.73 -10.48
C THR A 311 -19.94 20.67 -11.48
N GLY A 312 -20.14 20.46 -12.79
CA GLY A 312 -19.66 21.33 -13.85
C GLY A 312 -18.38 20.89 -14.55
N THR A 313 -17.84 19.70 -14.24
CA THR A 313 -16.78 19.06 -15.01
C THR A 313 -17.30 18.74 -16.41
N TYR A 314 -16.47 18.94 -17.42
CA TYR A 314 -16.79 18.68 -18.82
C TYR A 314 -15.63 17.94 -19.48
N ALA A 315 -15.95 16.90 -20.24
CA ALA A 315 -15.02 16.14 -21.07
C ALA A 315 -15.69 15.87 -22.42
N SER A 316 -14.89 15.88 -23.49
CA SER A 316 -15.38 15.53 -24.81
C SER A 316 -14.35 14.72 -25.61
N ALA A 317 -14.86 13.81 -26.43
CA ALA A 317 -14.10 13.13 -27.47
C ALA A 317 -14.84 13.26 -28.79
N SER A 318 -14.06 13.31 -29.87
CA SER A 318 -14.60 13.31 -31.22
C SER A 318 -13.78 12.42 -32.14
N ALA A 319 -14.46 11.72 -33.05
CA ALA A 319 -13.84 10.99 -34.14
C ALA A 319 -14.44 11.40 -35.47
N THR A 320 -13.59 11.47 -36.49
CA THR A 320 -13.99 11.81 -37.87
C THR A 320 -13.77 10.63 -38.79
N ALA A 321 -14.79 10.28 -39.57
CA ALA A 321 -14.75 9.18 -40.53
C ALA A 321 -13.89 9.52 -41.76
N ASP A 322 -12.99 8.61 -42.14
CA ASP A 322 -12.11 8.80 -43.31
C ASP A 322 -12.70 8.30 -44.64
N GLY A 323 -13.85 7.62 -44.59
CA GLY A 323 -14.56 7.07 -45.75
C GLY A 323 -14.01 5.76 -46.33
N ALA A 324 -12.94 5.21 -45.75
CA ALA A 324 -12.34 3.92 -46.11
C ALA A 324 -12.44 2.87 -44.98
N GLY A 325 -13.12 3.21 -43.88
CA GLY A 325 -13.30 2.37 -42.70
C GLY A 325 -12.39 2.75 -41.53
N GLY A 326 -11.53 3.76 -41.67
CA GLY A 326 -10.70 4.30 -40.59
C GLY A 326 -11.21 5.63 -40.04
N TYR A 327 -10.62 6.05 -38.93
CA TYR A 327 -11.04 7.25 -38.20
C TYR A 327 -9.82 8.03 -37.66
N SER A 328 -10.00 9.34 -37.50
CA SER A 328 -9.03 10.22 -36.83
C SER A 328 -9.66 10.83 -35.58
N GLU A 329 -8.95 10.77 -34.46
CA GLU A 329 -9.46 11.20 -33.15
C GLU A 329 -8.87 12.53 -32.71
N THR A 330 -9.64 13.29 -31.93
CA THR A 330 -9.17 14.49 -31.24
C THR A 330 -9.77 14.55 -29.85
N TYR A 331 -8.89 14.65 -28.84
CA TYR A 331 -9.26 14.68 -27.43
C TYR A 331 -9.00 16.05 -26.83
N SER A 332 -9.91 16.51 -25.96
CA SER A 332 -9.77 17.80 -25.25
C SER A 332 -9.23 17.68 -23.82
N ALA A 333 -9.02 16.45 -23.30
CA ALA A 333 -8.40 16.15 -22.00
C ALA A 333 -7.54 14.87 -22.06
N VAL A 334 -6.88 14.47 -20.96
CA VAL A 334 -6.05 13.24 -20.86
C VAL A 334 -6.94 12.01 -21.09
N ILE A 335 -7.07 11.63 -22.35
CA ILE A 335 -8.05 10.69 -22.89
C ILE A 335 -7.33 9.94 -24.03
N GLY A 336 -7.43 8.61 -24.05
CA GLY A 336 -7.08 7.77 -25.21
C GLY A 336 -8.36 7.26 -25.88
N GLY A 337 -8.23 6.48 -26.95
CA GLY A 337 -9.34 5.89 -27.70
C GLY A 337 -8.80 4.87 -28.69
N GLU A 338 -9.64 3.94 -29.09
CA GLU A 338 -9.31 2.87 -30.03
C GLU A 338 -10.50 2.70 -30.98
N THR A 339 -10.22 2.29 -32.21
CA THR A 339 -11.25 2.01 -33.21
C THR A 339 -11.27 0.53 -33.50
N ASP A 340 -12.43 -0.11 -33.41
CA ASP A 340 -12.63 -1.47 -33.92
C ASP A 340 -13.07 -1.41 -35.40
N ASP A 341 -12.45 -2.21 -36.27
CA ASP A 341 -12.55 -2.12 -37.75
C ASP A 341 -13.97 -2.40 -38.29
N ASP A 342 -14.89 -2.90 -37.45
CA ASP A 342 -16.21 -3.36 -37.86
C ASP A 342 -17.36 -2.34 -37.65
N TYR A 343 -17.13 -1.20 -36.96
CA TYR A 343 -18.19 -0.21 -36.63
C TYR A 343 -17.70 1.25 -36.61
N VAL A 344 -18.63 2.22 -36.69
CA VAL A 344 -18.33 3.65 -36.44
C VAL A 344 -18.58 3.96 -34.96
N GLY A 345 -17.55 3.81 -34.12
CA GLY A 345 -17.62 4.10 -32.69
C GLY A 345 -16.72 5.26 -32.27
N VAL A 346 -17.06 5.91 -31.15
CA VAL A 346 -16.12 6.78 -30.42
C VAL A 346 -16.07 6.29 -28.99
N ASP A 347 -14.88 5.95 -28.54
CA ASP A 347 -14.65 5.51 -27.18
C ASP A 347 -14.08 6.69 -26.38
N LEU A 348 -14.81 7.12 -25.35
CA LEU A 348 -14.40 8.23 -24.48
C LEU A 348 -13.98 7.69 -23.11
N TRP A 349 -12.67 7.68 -22.89
CA TRP A 349 -12.08 7.25 -21.61
C TRP A 349 -12.09 8.39 -20.60
N ILE A 350 -12.91 8.24 -19.55
CA ILE A 350 -12.99 9.19 -18.43
C ILE A 350 -12.55 8.51 -17.14
N GLU A 351 -11.26 8.63 -16.82
CA GLU A 351 -10.77 8.19 -15.52
C GLU A 351 -11.37 9.05 -14.40
N SER A 352 -12.36 8.50 -13.71
CA SER A 352 -13.03 9.12 -12.56
C SER A 352 -13.10 8.15 -11.39
N ASN A 353 -12.57 8.57 -10.24
CA ASN A 353 -12.73 7.86 -8.97
C ASN A 353 -14.13 8.08 -8.35
N GLU A 354 -14.94 8.96 -8.93
CA GLU A 354 -16.35 9.17 -8.55
C GLU A 354 -17.28 8.44 -9.51
N PRO A 355 -18.41 7.90 -9.03
CA PRO A 355 -19.42 7.30 -9.91
C PRO A 355 -19.90 8.32 -10.94
N LEU A 356 -19.97 7.90 -12.21
CA LEU A 356 -20.59 8.70 -13.28
C LEU A 356 -22.12 8.82 -13.14
N ALA A 357 -22.71 8.18 -12.13
CA ALA A 357 -24.13 8.22 -11.84
C ALA A 357 -24.68 9.66 -11.84
N GLY A 358 -25.67 9.90 -12.69
CA GLY A 358 -26.34 11.18 -12.83
C GLY A 358 -25.64 12.20 -13.73
N TRP A 359 -24.48 11.87 -14.29
CA TRP A 359 -23.83 12.66 -15.33
C TRP A 359 -24.68 12.65 -16.61
N ILE A 360 -24.63 13.76 -17.34
CA ILE A 360 -25.35 13.91 -18.60
C ILE A 360 -24.36 13.61 -19.72
N VAL A 361 -24.74 12.68 -20.58
CA VAL A 361 -23.98 12.30 -21.78
C VAL A 361 -24.79 12.77 -22.97
N THR A 362 -24.17 13.57 -23.82
CA THR A 362 -24.74 13.98 -25.10
C THR A 362 -23.83 13.45 -26.18
N SER A 363 -24.38 12.72 -27.15
CA SER A 363 -23.65 12.31 -28.33
C SER A 363 -24.35 12.81 -29.58
N GLN A 364 -23.58 13.22 -30.57
CA GLN A 364 -24.11 13.75 -31.81
C GLN A 364 -23.29 13.30 -33.02
N VAL A 365 -23.97 13.18 -34.16
CA VAL A 365 -23.35 12.94 -35.46
C VAL A 365 -23.60 14.15 -36.34
N THR A 366 -22.52 14.69 -36.89
CA THR A 366 -22.53 15.84 -37.79
C THR A 366 -22.05 15.39 -39.16
N ALA A 367 -22.82 15.73 -40.20
CA ALA A 367 -22.44 15.48 -41.59
C ALA A 367 -21.27 16.39 -42.02
N PRO A 368 -20.57 16.09 -43.13
CA PRO A 368 -19.44 16.88 -43.60
C PRO A 368 -19.78 18.35 -43.93
N ASP A 369 -21.06 18.65 -44.16
CA ASP A 369 -21.59 19.98 -44.40
C ASP A 369 -21.85 20.78 -43.12
N GLY A 370 -21.58 20.19 -41.94
CA GLY A 370 -21.79 20.79 -40.63
C GLY A 370 -23.22 20.65 -40.09
N VAL A 371 -24.10 19.94 -40.79
CA VAL A 371 -25.48 19.72 -40.34
C VAL A 371 -25.53 18.54 -39.36
N VAL A 372 -26.04 18.79 -38.16
CA VAL A 372 -26.30 17.74 -37.15
C VAL A 372 -27.39 16.81 -37.68
N GLN A 373 -27.02 15.55 -37.91
CA GLN A 373 -27.90 14.52 -38.45
C GLN A 373 -28.74 13.88 -37.34
N ALA A 374 -28.08 13.60 -36.22
CA ALA A 374 -28.69 13.00 -35.05
C ALA A 374 -28.02 13.50 -33.77
N THR A 375 -28.83 13.63 -32.72
CA THR A 375 -28.37 13.96 -31.36
C THR A 375 -29.10 13.05 -30.39
N CYS A 376 -28.36 12.61 -29.40
CA CYS A 376 -28.80 11.71 -28.36
C CYS A 376 -28.35 12.29 -27.02
N THR A 377 -29.27 12.46 -26.07
CA THR A 377 -28.91 12.90 -24.71
C THR A 377 -29.45 11.92 -23.68
N GLY A 378 -28.55 11.33 -22.92
CA GLY A 378 -28.84 10.35 -21.87
C GLY A 378 -28.30 10.77 -20.51
N ARG A 379 -28.79 10.13 -19.47
CA ARG A 379 -28.27 10.27 -18.11
C ARG A 379 -27.74 8.93 -17.64
N VAL A 380 -26.50 8.90 -17.15
CA VAL A 380 -25.91 7.67 -16.63
C VAL A 380 -26.72 7.22 -15.40
N PRO A 381 -27.30 6.01 -15.40
CA PRO A 381 -28.16 5.56 -14.33
C PRO A 381 -27.40 5.39 -13.01
N GLY A 382 -28.06 5.67 -11.89
CA GLY A 382 -27.51 5.40 -10.57
C GLY A 382 -27.49 3.90 -10.25
N ALA A 383 -26.55 3.46 -9.40
CA ALA A 383 -26.48 2.06 -8.96
C ALA A 383 -27.79 1.54 -8.29
N SER A 384 -28.64 2.45 -7.79
CA SER A 384 -29.94 2.15 -7.15
C SER A 384 -31.15 2.26 -8.09
N GLU A 385 -30.96 2.63 -9.35
CA GLU A 385 -32.05 2.78 -10.34
C GLU A 385 -32.20 1.55 -11.25
N ARG A 386 -31.56 0.43 -10.86
CA ARG A 386 -31.62 -0.86 -11.56
C ARG A 386 -32.76 -1.75 -11.08
#